data_AF-B4FPS3-F1
#
_entry.id   AF-B4FPS3-F1
#
_cell.length_a   1.000
_cell.length_b   1.000
_cell.length_c   1.000
_cell.angle_alpha   90.00
_cell.angle_beta   90.00
_cell.angle_gamma   90.00
#
_symmetry.space_group_name_H-M   'P 1'
#
loop_
_entity.id
_entity.type
_entity.pdbx_description
1 polymer ?
#
loop_
_entity_poly.entity_id
_entity_poly.type
_entity_poly.pdbx_seq_one_letter_code
_entity_poly.pdbx_strand_id
1 'polypeptide(L)'
;MAIFRHLRFLFGGLPSDSSAAETTVALAKTVSSCVHHMELGALSACLAAVVCSSEQPPLRPLGSSAGDGASLVIKSVLDRATELLTDRHAAASYTVPNRALWQASFDAFFGLLTKYCVSKFESIQQMFVTQTPSSGIGPEASKATSKEMPVELLRASLPHTNEQQRQRLLDFAQRSMPVTGFNPSGARGGHITSESVPG
;
A
#
# COMPACT_ATOMS: atom_id res chain seq x y z
N MET A 1 -12.97 -2.48 -17.23
CA MET A 1 -11.73 -2.56 -18.05
C MET A 1 -11.15 -1.21 -18.43
N ALA A 2 -11.80 -0.40 -19.28
CA ALA A 2 -11.23 0.89 -19.73
C ALA A 2 -10.83 1.82 -18.57
N ILE A 3 -11.70 1.97 -17.57
CA ILE A 3 -11.43 2.76 -16.36
C ILE A 3 -10.14 2.29 -15.65
N PHE A 4 -9.97 0.97 -15.49
CA PHE A 4 -8.79 0.38 -14.84
C PHE A 4 -7.49 0.63 -15.61
N ARG A 5 -7.55 0.63 -16.95
CA ARG A 5 -6.41 0.97 -17.80
C ARG A 5 -6.03 2.46 -17.70
N HIS A 6 -6.95 3.33 -17.31
CA HIS A 6 -6.76 4.79 -17.30
C HIS A 6 -6.83 5.42 -15.91
N LEU A 7 -6.55 4.66 -14.84
CA LEU A 7 -6.61 5.17 -13.47
C LEU A 7 -5.68 6.37 -13.21
N ARG A 8 -4.50 6.43 -13.86
CA ARG A 8 -3.59 7.58 -13.74
C ARG A 8 -4.20 8.85 -14.33
N PHE A 9 -4.83 8.73 -15.49
CA PHE A 9 -5.50 9.85 -16.15
C PHE A 9 -6.72 10.32 -15.35
N LEU A 10 -7.55 9.39 -14.88
CA LEU A 10 -8.81 9.70 -14.18
C LEU A 10 -8.60 10.19 -12.74
N PHE A 11 -7.60 9.65 -12.04
CA PHE A 11 -7.42 9.89 -10.61
C PHE A 11 -6.03 10.43 -10.25
N GLY A 12 -5.25 10.88 -11.25
CA GLY A 12 -3.88 11.38 -11.08
C GLY A 12 -3.74 12.57 -10.15
N GLY A 13 -4.78 13.39 -10.06
CA GLY A 13 -4.90 14.53 -9.15
C GLY A 13 -6.36 14.90 -9.00
N LEU A 14 -6.72 15.47 -7.86
CA LEU A 14 -8.03 16.10 -7.70
C LEU A 14 -8.06 17.41 -8.48
N PRO A 15 -9.10 17.64 -9.31
CA PRO A 15 -9.36 18.94 -9.92
C PRO A 15 -9.46 20.05 -8.86
N SER A 16 -8.97 21.25 -9.18
CA SER A 16 -9.14 22.42 -8.30
C SER A 16 -10.59 22.93 -8.27
N ASP A 17 -11.37 22.63 -9.31
CA ASP A 17 -12.79 22.92 -9.38
C ASP A 17 -13.58 21.91 -8.52
N SER A 18 -14.38 22.40 -7.58
CA SER A 18 -15.11 21.56 -6.61
C SER A 18 -16.09 20.61 -7.29
N SER A 19 -16.81 21.07 -8.31
CA SER A 19 -17.79 20.24 -9.02
C SER A 19 -17.10 19.09 -9.78
N ALA A 20 -15.96 19.37 -10.41
CA ALA A 20 -15.15 18.36 -11.08
C ALA A 20 -14.53 17.38 -10.07
N ALA A 21 -14.06 17.87 -8.91
CA ALA A 21 -13.56 17.02 -7.83
C ALA A 21 -14.64 16.07 -7.29
N GLU A 22 -15.84 16.58 -7.02
CA GLU A 22 -17.00 15.79 -6.60
C GLU A 22 -17.36 14.73 -7.65
N THR A 23 -17.32 15.08 -8.93
CA THR A 23 -17.58 14.15 -10.04
C THR A 23 -16.55 13.03 -10.06
N THR A 24 -15.26 13.34 -9.90
CA THR A 24 -14.19 12.34 -9.84
C THR A 24 -14.36 11.40 -8.65
N VAL A 25 -14.75 11.92 -7.48
CA VAL A 25 -15.04 11.11 -6.29
C VAL A 25 -16.27 10.22 -6.51
N ALA A 26 -17.34 10.77 -7.11
CA ALA A 26 -18.55 10.01 -7.44
C ALA A 26 -18.27 8.90 -8.45
N LEU A 27 -17.40 9.15 -9.43
CA LEU A 27 -16.93 8.14 -10.39
C LEU A 27 -16.24 6.98 -9.67
N ALA A 28 -15.28 7.27 -8.76
CA ALA A 28 -14.58 6.23 -8.01
C ALA A 28 -15.56 5.35 -7.21
N LYS A 29 -16.51 5.98 -6.49
CA LYS A 29 -17.55 5.28 -5.72
C LYS A 29 -18.45 4.43 -6.60
N THR A 30 -18.89 4.96 -7.73
CA THR A 30 -19.75 4.24 -8.69
C THR A 30 -19.04 3.02 -9.24
N VAL A 31 -17.79 3.17 -9.66
CA VAL A 31 -16.97 2.06 -10.18
C VAL A 31 -16.77 0.99 -9.10
N SER A 32 -16.44 1.38 -7.86
CA SER A 32 -16.34 0.44 -6.75
C SER A 32 -17.66 -0.31 -6.48
N SER A 33 -18.81 0.38 -6.55
CA SER A 33 -20.12 -0.27 -6.44
C SER A 33 -20.34 -1.31 -7.56
N CYS A 34 -19.97 -0.99 -8.80
CA CYS A 34 -20.07 -1.94 -9.92
C CYS A 34 -19.17 -3.16 -9.73
N VAL A 35 -17.98 -2.98 -9.13
CA VAL A 35 -17.02 -4.07 -8.87
C VAL A 35 -17.61 -5.14 -7.93
N HIS A 36 -18.44 -4.77 -6.95
CA HIS A 36 -19.07 -5.73 -6.04
C HIS A 36 -19.96 -6.77 -6.75
N HIS A 37 -20.42 -6.49 -7.97
CA HIS A 37 -21.23 -7.41 -8.77
C HIS A 37 -20.42 -8.21 -9.81
N MET A 38 -19.10 -8.04 -9.88
CA MET A 38 -18.24 -8.73 -10.84
C MET A 38 -17.85 -10.14 -10.37
N GLU A 39 -17.66 -11.02 -11.35
CA GLU A 39 -17.09 -12.36 -11.16
C GLU A 39 -15.55 -12.34 -11.22
N LEU A 40 -14.93 -13.41 -10.71
CA LEU A 40 -13.47 -13.52 -10.59
C LEU A 40 -12.70 -13.28 -11.89
N GLY A 41 -13.22 -13.76 -13.04
CA GLY A 41 -12.58 -13.53 -14.35
C GLY A 41 -12.56 -12.04 -14.74
N ALA A 42 -13.66 -11.32 -14.49
CA ALA A 42 -13.75 -9.88 -14.76
C ALA A 42 -12.86 -9.06 -13.81
N LEU A 43 -12.79 -9.45 -12.53
CA LEU A 43 -11.86 -8.86 -11.56
C LEU A 43 -10.40 -9.04 -12.00
N SER A 44 -10.04 -10.25 -12.43
CA SER A 44 -8.71 -10.58 -12.94
C SER A 44 -8.34 -9.70 -14.13
N ALA A 45 -9.26 -9.58 -15.10
CA ALA A 45 -9.07 -8.70 -16.24
C ALA A 45 -8.88 -7.24 -15.81
N CYS A 46 -9.68 -6.75 -14.86
CA CYS A 46 -9.56 -5.38 -14.35
C CYS A 46 -8.17 -5.13 -13.74
N LEU A 47 -7.66 -6.08 -12.96
CA LEU A 47 -6.34 -5.97 -12.35
C LEU A 47 -5.22 -6.04 -13.40
N ALA A 48 -5.35 -6.94 -14.39
CA ALA A 48 -4.44 -7.01 -15.53
C ALA A 48 -4.42 -5.70 -16.34
N ALA A 49 -5.58 -5.05 -16.52
CA ALA A 49 -5.64 -3.75 -17.19
C ALA A 49 -4.89 -2.64 -16.46
N VAL A 50 -4.84 -2.67 -15.11
CA VAL A 50 -4.01 -1.76 -14.32
C VAL A 50 -2.53 -1.97 -14.64
N VAL A 51 -2.08 -3.23 -14.63
CA VAL A 51 -0.68 -3.58 -14.89
C VAL A 51 -0.27 -3.27 -16.33
N CYS A 52 -1.17 -3.50 -17.29
CA CYS A 52 -0.93 -3.23 -18.71
C CYS A 52 -1.15 -1.76 -19.10
N SER A 53 -1.37 -0.85 -18.15
CA SER A 53 -1.47 0.58 -18.44
C SER A 53 -0.12 1.16 -18.85
N SER A 54 -0.14 2.16 -19.73
CA SER A 54 1.05 2.93 -20.10
C SER A 54 1.58 3.79 -18.95
N GLU A 55 0.71 4.14 -17.99
CA GLU A 55 1.07 4.97 -16.85
C GLU A 55 0.63 4.31 -15.54
N GLN A 56 1.50 4.34 -14.54
CA GLN A 56 1.19 3.72 -13.25
C GLN A 56 0.09 4.51 -12.52
N PRO A 57 -0.90 3.83 -11.91
CA PRO A 57 -1.93 4.50 -11.12
C PRO A 57 -1.32 5.17 -9.88
N PRO A 58 -1.92 6.26 -9.39
CA PRO A 58 -1.56 6.83 -8.09
C PRO A 58 -2.04 5.91 -6.97
N LEU A 59 -1.12 5.15 -6.36
CA LEU A 59 -1.41 4.26 -5.24
C LEU A 59 -1.28 5.00 -3.90
N ARG A 60 -2.14 6.00 -3.67
CA ARG A 60 -2.16 6.79 -2.43
C ARG A 60 -2.96 6.09 -1.32
N PRO A 61 -2.65 6.31 -0.04
CA PRO A 61 -3.50 5.83 1.05
C PRO A 61 -4.91 6.42 0.98
N LEU A 62 -5.90 5.70 1.51
CA LEU A 62 -7.28 6.17 1.53
C LEU A 62 -7.42 7.42 2.42
N GLY A 63 -8.24 8.37 1.98
CA GLY A 63 -8.38 9.69 2.60
C GLY A 63 -7.27 10.68 2.25
N SER A 64 -6.37 10.36 1.30
CA SER A 64 -5.34 11.31 0.85
C SER A 64 -5.97 12.59 0.28
N SER A 65 -5.49 13.75 0.73
CA SER A 65 -5.97 15.07 0.28
C SER A 65 -5.75 15.34 -1.20
N ALA A 66 -4.82 14.62 -1.84
CA ALA A 66 -4.57 14.72 -3.28
C ALA A 66 -5.50 13.81 -4.12
N GLY A 67 -6.36 13.03 -3.45
CA GLY A 67 -7.33 12.10 -4.00
C GLY A 67 -6.90 10.63 -3.87
N ASP A 68 -7.84 9.73 -3.65
CA ASP A 68 -7.57 8.30 -3.42
C ASP A 68 -8.39 7.38 -4.34
N GLY A 69 -9.05 7.94 -5.35
CA GLY A 69 -10.00 7.21 -6.21
C GLY A 69 -9.41 5.96 -6.90
N ALA A 70 -8.16 6.02 -7.36
CA ALA A 70 -7.49 4.84 -7.93
C ALA A 70 -7.32 3.73 -6.89
N SER A 71 -6.84 4.07 -5.70
CA SER A 71 -6.68 3.12 -4.60
C SER A 71 -8.01 2.56 -4.12
N LEU A 72 -9.06 3.38 -4.05
CA LEU A 72 -10.41 2.94 -3.69
C LEU A 72 -10.94 1.89 -4.68
N VAL A 73 -10.81 2.17 -5.99
CA VAL A 73 -11.26 1.25 -7.05
C VAL A 73 -10.47 -0.06 -7.02
N ILE A 74 -9.13 0.01 -6.90
CA ILE A 74 -8.30 -1.21 -6.83
C ILE A 74 -8.61 -2.00 -5.56
N LYS A 75 -8.78 -1.33 -4.41
CA LYS A 75 -9.13 -1.99 -3.15
C LYS A 75 -10.45 -2.75 -3.28
N SER A 76 -11.46 -2.16 -3.91
CA SER A 76 -12.76 -2.84 -4.11
C SER A 76 -12.63 -4.13 -4.93
N VAL A 77 -11.68 -4.20 -5.88
CA VAL A 77 -11.38 -5.43 -6.64
C VAL A 77 -10.77 -6.49 -5.72
N LEU A 78 -9.80 -6.11 -4.89
CA LEU A 78 -9.14 -7.02 -3.95
C LEU A 78 -10.12 -7.54 -2.89
N ASP A 79 -10.94 -6.65 -2.32
CA ASP A 79 -11.95 -7.00 -1.32
C ASP A 79 -12.97 -7.98 -1.93
N ARG A 80 -13.49 -7.65 -3.13
CA ARG A 80 -14.46 -8.52 -3.81
C ARG A 80 -13.85 -9.88 -4.13
N ALA A 81 -12.60 -9.93 -4.60
CA ALA A 81 -11.93 -11.21 -4.83
C ALA A 81 -11.76 -12.01 -3.54
N THR A 82 -11.51 -11.36 -2.40
CA THR A 82 -11.47 -12.02 -1.10
C THR A 82 -12.81 -12.65 -0.75
N GLU A 83 -13.92 -11.93 -0.94
CA GLU A 83 -15.27 -12.48 -0.72
C GLU A 83 -15.50 -13.74 -1.55
N LEU A 84 -15.21 -13.67 -2.87
CA LEU A 84 -15.42 -14.79 -3.79
C LEU A 84 -14.54 -16.01 -3.48
N LEU A 85 -13.28 -15.80 -3.11
CA LEU A 85 -12.33 -16.89 -2.86
C LEU A 85 -12.47 -17.51 -1.47
N THR A 86 -13.06 -16.79 -0.51
CA THR A 86 -13.26 -17.27 0.86
C THR A 86 -14.59 -17.99 1.04
N ASP A 87 -15.63 -17.62 0.28
CA ASP A 87 -16.91 -18.32 0.29
C ASP A 87 -16.75 -19.74 -0.24
N ARG A 88 -16.83 -20.75 0.64
CA ARG A 88 -16.64 -22.17 0.29
C ARG A 88 -17.65 -22.68 -0.74
N HIS A 89 -18.85 -22.11 -0.80
CA HIS A 89 -19.88 -22.53 -1.77
C HIS A 89 -19.61 -21.94 -3.15
N ALA A 90 -19.21 -20.67 -3.24
CA ALA A 90 -18.79 -20.03 -4.49
C ALA A 90 -17.43 -20.56 -4.98
N ALA A 91 -16.50 -20.82 -4.06
CA ALA A 91 -15.16 -21.31 -4.33
C ALA A 91 -15.16 -22.62 -5.13
N ALA A 92 -16.03 -23.58 -4.78
CA ALA A 92 -16.17 -24.83 -5.51
C ALA A 92 -16.69 -24.65 -6.96
N SER A 93 -17.33 -23.51 -7.23
CA SER A 93 -17.96 -23.19 -8.52
C SER A 93 -17.00 -22.51 -9.51
N TYR A 94 -15.85 -21.99 -9.04
CA TYR A 94 -14.87 -21.36 -9.93
C TYR A 94 -13.99 -22.37 -10.63
N THR A 95 -13.94 -22.26 -11.96
CA THR A 95 -13.08 -23.09 -12.80
C THR A 95 -11.60 -22.86 -12.46
N VAL A 96 -10.79 -23.92 -12.57
CA VAL A 96 -9.33 -23.86 -12.39
C VAL A 96 -8.69 -22.72 -13.22
N PRO A 97 -9.07 -22.49 -14.50
CA PRO A 97 -8.56 -21.36 -15.27
C PRO A 97 -8.83 -19.99 -14.66
N ASN A 98 -10.02 -19.77 -14.08
CA ASN A 98 -10.37 -18.47 -13.49
C ASN A 98 -9.53 -18.18 -12.23
N ARG A 99 -9.22 -19.22 -11.44
CA ARG A 99 -8.32 -19.09 -10.28
C ARG A 99 -6.89 -18.82 -10.70
N ALA A 100 -6.40 -19.52 -11.72
CA ALA A 100 -5.05 -19.31 -12.26
C ALA A 100 -4.90 -17.90 -12.87
N LEU A 101 -5.92 -17.44 -13.60
CA LEU A 101 -5.96 -16.09 -14.16
C LEU A 101 -5.94 -15.02 -13.07
N TRP A 102 -6.72 -15.20 -12.01
CA TRP A 102 -6.69 -14.32 -10.84
C TRP A 102 -5.30 -14.24 -10.25
N GLN A 103 -4.69 -15.40 -9.94
CA GLN A 103 -3.37 -15.42 -9.31
C GLN A 103 -2.31 -14.74 -10.18
N ALA A 104 -2.29 -15.01 -11.49
CA ALA A 104 -1.35 -14.38 -12.42
C ALA A 104 -1.55 -12.85 -12.48
N SER A 105 -2.80 -12.40 -12.52
CA SER A 105 -3.15 -10.97 -12.55
C SER A 105 -2.77 -10.28 -11.23
N PHE A 106 -3.01 -10.95 -10.10
CA PHE A 106 -2.65 -10.47 -8.78
C PHE A 106 -1.13 -10.40 -8.60
N ASP A 107 -0.39 -11.44 -8.98
CA ASP A 107 1.07 -11.48 -8.84
C ASP A 107 1.74 -10.33 -9.61
N ALA A 108 1.25 -10.06 -10.83
CA ALA A 108 1.72 -8.95 -11.64
C ALA A 108 1.41 -7.58 -11.00
N PHE A 109 0.19 -7.42 -10.48
CA PHE A 109 -0.19 -6.20 -9.74
C PHE A 109 0.60 -6.04 -8.44
N PHE A 110 0.84 -7.12 -7.72
CA PHE A 110 1.60 -7.09 -6.47
C PHE A 110 3.05 -6.68 -6.73
N GLY A 111 3.64 -7.09 -7.86
CA GLY A 111 4.92 -6.57 -8.34
C GLY A 111 4.90 -5.05 -8.54
N LEU A 112 3.84 -4.51 -9.15
CA LEU A 112 3.65 -3.06 -9.30
C LEU A 112 3.49 -2.36 -7.95
N LEU A 113 2.66 -2.88 -7.05
CA LEU A 113 2.40 -2.31 -5.72
C LEU A 113 3.68 -2.27 -4.87
N THR A 114 4.42 -3.37 -4.82
CA THR A 114 5.68 -3.44 -4.06
C THR A 114 6.75 -2.51 -4.63
N LYS A 115 6.87 -2.43 -5.97
CA LYS A 115 7.76 -1.46 -6.62
C LYS A 115 7.39 -0.02 -6.23
N TYR A 116 6.10 0.32 -6.23
CA TYR A 116 5.63 1.63 -5.80
C TYR A 116 6.04 1.94 -4.36
N CYS A 117 5.80 1.02 -3.42
CA CYS A 117 6.15 1.19 -2.02
C CYS A 117 7.66 1.41 -1.82
N VAL A 118 8.50 0.60 -2.49
CA VAL A 118 9.96 0.73 -2.43
C VAL A 118 10.42 2.07 -2.99
N SER A 119 9.96 2.45 -4.19
CA SER A 119 10.34 3.73 -4.79
C SER A 119 9.89 4.94 -3.95
N LYS A 120 8.70 4.87 -3.33
CA LYS A 120 8.24 5.91 -2.41
C LYS A 120 9.09 6.00 -1.15
N PHE A 121 9.43 4.86 -0.56
CA PHE A 121 10.30 4.81 0.61
C PHE A 121 11.69 5.40 0.31
N GLU A 122 12.33 4.98 -0.77
CA GLU A 122 13.65 5.47 -1.19
C GLU A 122 13.63 6.97 -1.49
N SER A 123 12.59 7.46 -2.18
CA SER A 123 12.44 8.88 -2.48
C SER A 123 12.32 9.72 -1.19
N ILE A 124 11.55 9.26 -0.21
CA ILE A 124 11.43 9.94 1.08
C ILE A 124 12.77 9.92 1.82
N GLN A 125 13.45 8.76 1.89
CA GLN A 125 14.76 8.68 2.52
C GLN A 125 15.78 9.64 1.88
N GLN A 126 15.82 9.70 0.55
CA GLN A 126 16.71 10.60 -0.17
C GLN A 126 16.41 12.07 0.15
N MET A 127 15.13 12.47 0.21
CA MET A 127 14.74 13.83 0.59
C MET A 127 15.24 14.24 1.97
N PHE A 128 15.24 13.32 2.95
CA PHE A 128 15.74 13.60 4.31
C PHE A 128 17.26 13.64 4.38
N VAL A 129 17.96 12.78 3.64
CA VAL A 129 19.43 12.81 3.54
C VAL A 129 19.91 14.13 2.92
N THR A 130 19.22 14.65 1.90
CA THR A 130 19.57 15.93 1.26
C THR A 130 19.26 17.15 2.13
N GLN A 131 18.21 17.11 2.96
CA GLN A 131 17.82 18.24 3.81
C GLN A 131 18.58 18.33 5.13
N THR A 132 19.06 17.20 5.66
CA THR A 132 19.78 17.14 6.96
C THR A 132 20.93 16.14 6.89
N PRO A 133 22.12 16.56 6.42
CA PRO A 133 23.27 15.66 6.28
C PRO A 133 23.84 15.11 7.61
N SER A 134 23.45 15.71 8.74
CA SER A 134 24.10 15.52 10.05
C SER A 134 23.21 14.95 11.17
N SER A 135 21.94 14.62 10.90
CA SER A 135 21.09 13.87 11.83
C SER A 135 20.64 12.59 11.14
N GLY A 136 20.90 11.45 11.76
CA GLY A 136 20.53 10.13 11.23
C GLY A 136 19.04 10.05 10.83
N ILE A 137 18.71 9.08 9.98
CA ILE A 137 17.35 8.80 9.49
C ILE A 137 16.41 8.71 10.70
N GLY A 138 15.71 9.82 10.97
CA GLY A 138 15.00 10.03 12.23
C GLY A 138 13.55 9.56 12.18
N PRO A 139 12.83 9.67 13.32
CA PRO A 139 11.39 9.35 13.42
C PRO A 139 10.52 10.14 12.42
N GLU A 140 10.98 11.32 11.98
CA GLU A 140 10.28 12.14 10.98
C GLU A 140 10.26 11.51 9.58
N ALA A 141 11.33 10.81 9.17
CA ALA A 141 11.37 10.11 7.90
C ALA A 141 10.39 8.93 7.89
N SER A 142 10.37 8.14 8.98
CA SER A 142 9.41 7.03 9.14
C SER A 142 7.96 7.52 9.19
N LYS A 143 7.70 8.64 9.86
CA LYS A 143 6.38 9.27 9.89
C LYS A 143 5.94 9.72 8.50
N ALA A 144 6.82 10.37 7.73
CA ALA A 144 6.55 10.76 6.36
C ALA A 144 6.28 9.54 5.46
N THR A 145 7.09 8.47 5.59
CA THR A 145 6.84 7.19 4.91
C THR A 145 5.47 6.64 5.23
N SER A 146 5.11 6.54 6.52
CA SER A 146 3.82 5.95 6.92
C SER A 146 2.60 6.66 6.34
N LYS A 147 2.70 7.98 6.09
CA LYS A 147 1.64 8.79 5.48
C LYS A 147 1.51 8.61 3.97
N GLU A 148 2.57 8.18 3.29
CA GLU A 148 2.60 8.01 1.84
C GLU A 148 2.38 6.56 1.41
N MET A 149 2.52 5.59 2.33
CA MET A 149 2.33 4.17 2.02
C MET A 149 0.85 3.81 1.83
N PRO A 150 0.49 3.05 0.78
CA PRO A 150 -0.88 2.59 0.55
C PRO A 150 -1.26 1.40 1.45
N VAL A 151 -1.32 1.65 2.76
CA VAL A 151 -1.54 0.60 3.77
C VAL A 151 -2.83 -0.18 3.58
N GLU A 152 -3.90 0.45 3.07
CA GLU A 152 -5.17 -0.23 2.79
C GLU A 152 -5.07 -1.21 1.62
N LEU A 153 -4.32 -0.87 0.57
CA LEU A 153 -4.07 -1.77 -0.56
C LEU A 153 -3.17 -2.93 -0.14
N LEU A 154 -2.13 -2.65 0.65
CA LEU A 154 -1.25 -3.69 1.19
C LEU A 154 -2.04 -4.68 2.05
N ARG A 155 -2.92 -4.18 2.93
CA ARG A 155 -3.79 -5.03 3.75
C ARG A 155 -4.77 -5.84 2.90
N ALA A 156 -5.43 -5.20 1.93
CA ALA A 156 -6.37 -5.89 1.03
C ALA A 156 -5.68 -6.92 0.13
N SER A 157 -4.37 -6.80 -0.08
CA SER A 157 -3.57 -7.76 -0.85
C SER A 157 -3.24 -9.04 -0.06
N LEU A 158 -3.21 -9.00 1.27
CA LEU A 158 -2.76 -10.12 2.12
C LEU A 158 -3.48 -11.45 1.83
N PRO A 159 -4.81 -11.52 1.65
CA PRO A 159 -5.50 -12.78 1.38
C PRO A 159 -5.07 -13.45 0.07
N HIS A 160 -4.49 -12.68 -0.85
CA HIS A 160 -4.12 -13.12 -2.20
C HIS A 160 -2.63 -13.45 -2.34
N THR A 161 -1.84 -13.13 -1.31
CA THR A 161 -0.40 -13.37 -1.31
C THR A 161 -0.05 -14.85 -1.06
N ASN A 162 1.00 -15.32 -1.73
CA ASN A 162 1.69 -16.55 -1.37
C ASN A 162 2.75 -16.29 -0.28
N GLU A 163 3.39 -17.35 0.22
CA GLU A 163 4.33 -17.25 1.33
C GLU A 163 5.55 -16.37 1.02
N GLN A 164 6.09 -16.45 -0.21
CA GLN A 164 7.20 -15.60 -0.63
C GLN A 164 6.81 -14.12 -0.72
N GLN A 165 5.58 -13.82 -1.15
CA GLN A 165 5.06 -12.45 -1.17
C GLN A 165 4.83 -11.91 0.25
N ARG A 166 4.34 -12.74 1.18
CA ARG A 166 4.22 -12.36 2.60
C ARG A 166 5.57 -12.03 3.22
N GLN A 167 6.58 -12.87 2.98
CA GLN A 167 7.92 -12.63 3.49
C GLN A 167 8.48 -11.29 2.99
N ARG A 168 8.30 -10.97 1.71
CA ARG A 168 8.72 -9.67 1.16
C ARG A 168 8.04 -8.47 1.84
N LEU A 169 6.76 -8.59 2.21
CA LEU A 169 6.06 -7.55 2.96
C LEU A 169 6.62 -7.39 4.37
N LEU A 170 6.94 -8.51 5.05
CA LEU A 170 7.56 -8.50 6.37
C LEU A 170 8.94 -7.84 6.33
N ASP A 171 9.78 -8.21 5.37
CA ASP A 171 11.12 -7.62 5.20
C ASP A 171 11.02 -6.11 4.93
N PHE A 172 10.07 -5.68 4.11
CA PHE A 172 9.82 -4.26 3.86
C PHE A 172 9.31 -3.52 5.11
N ALA A 173 8.39 -4.12 5.86
CA ALA A 173 7.88 -3.53 7.10
C ALA A 173 9.00 -3.35 8.14
N GLN A 174 9.89 -4.35 8.29
CA GLN A 174 11.04 -4.26 9.19
C GLN A 174 12.01 -3.14 8.80
N ARG A 175 12.27 -2.96 7.50
CA ARG A 175 13.15 -1.89 6.98
C ARG A 175 12.56 -0.49 7.11
N SER A 176 11.23 -0.36 7.08
CA SER A 176 10.52 0.93 7.09
C SER A 176 10.15 1.42 8.49
N MET A 177 10.13 0.52 9.48
CA MET A 177 9.95 0.90 10.88
C MET A 177 11.15 1.71 11.37
N PRO A 178 10.94 2.80 12.13
CA PRO A 178 12.02 3.44 12.84
C PRO A 178 12.58 2.42 13.83
N VAL A 179 13.90 2.26 13.87
CA VAL A 179 14.57 1.54 14.97
C VAL A 179 14.27 2.35 16.22
N THR A 180 13.18 2.01 16.90
CA THR A 180 12.99 2.42 18.28
C THR A 180 14.09 1.69 19.03
N GLY A 181 15.13 2.44 19.39
CA GLY A 181 16.11 1.99 20.37
C GLY A 181 15.40 1.77 21.69
N PHE A 182 14.73 0.63 21.83
CA PHE A 182 14.44 0.05 23.14
C PHE A 182 15.77 -0.44 23.67
N ASN A 183 16.56 0.49 24.22
CA ASN A 183 17.54 0.12 25.22
C ASN A 183 16.71 -0.13 26.48
N PRO A 184 16.56 -1.38 26.98
CA PRO A 184 16.10 -1.54 28.34
C PRO A 184 17.22 -0.95 29.20
N SER A 185 17.00 0.24 29.72
CA SER A 185 17.78 0.77 30.84
C SER A 185 17.58 -0.18 32.01
N GLY A 186 18.38 -1.25 32.02
CA GLY A 186 18.55 -2.16 33.12
C GLY A 186 19.19 -1.40 34.27
N ALA A 187 18.34 -0.84 35.12
CA ALA A 187 18.73 -0.44 36.45
C ALA A 187 19.26 -1.66 37.21
N ARG A 188 20.55 -1.65 37.57
CA ARG A 188 21.08 -2.10 38.88
C ARG A 188 22.61 -2.13 38.88
N GLY A 189 23.19 -1.52 39.91
CA GLY A 189 24.56 -1.78 40.33
C GLY A 189 25.26 -0.52 40.78
N GLY A 190 25.08 -0.17 42.05
CA GLY A 190 25.70 1.01 42.64
C GLY A 190 27.22 0.96 42.62
N HIS A 191 27.83 2.15 42.54
CA HIS A 191 29.16 2.39 43.07
C HIS A 191 29.20 3.80 43.64
N ILE A 192 29.08 3.88 44.97
CA ILE A 192 29.30 5.06 45.79
C ILE A 192 30.70 4.89 46.38
N THR A 193 31.62 5.80 46.07
CA THR A 193 32.87 6.16 46.78
C THR A 193 33.62 7.14 45.88
N SER A 194 34.33 8.18 46.30
CA SER A 194 34.52 8.92 47.55
C SER A 194 35.38 10.12 47.11
N GLU A 195 34.92 11.35 47.25
CA GLU A 195 35.77 12.54 47.05
C GLU A 195 36.46 12.91 48.37
N SER A 196 37.78 13.00 48.34
CA SER A 196 38.61 13.57 49.40
C SER A 196 38.79 15.08 49.15
N VAL A 197 38.51 15.92 50.15
CA VAL A 197 38.88 17.35 50.15
C VAL A 197 39.76 17.63 51.37
N PRO A 198 40.87 18.39 51.24
CA PRO A 198 41.75 18.75 52.36
C PRO A 198 41.23 19.98 53.12
N GLY A 199 41.42 19.97 54.44
CA GLY A 199 41.31 21.12 55.34
C GLY A 199 42.34 21.00 56.45
#